data_AF-A0A101XZ71-F1
#
_entry.id   AF-A0A101XZ71-F1
#
_cell.length_a   1.000
_cell.length_b   1.000
_cell.length_c   1.000
_cell.angle_alpha   90.00
_cell.angle_beta   90.00
_cell.angle_gamma   90.00
#
_symmetry.space_group_name_H-M   'P 1'
#
loop_
_entity.id
_entity.type
_entity.pdbx_description
1 polymer ?
#
loop_
_entity_poly.entity_id
_entity_poly.type
_entity_poly.pdbx_seq_one_letter_code
_entity_poly.pdbx_strand_id
1 'polypeptide(L)'
;MQKRDAAGQGIKPVIHEAELPISFGRNATDANWKVEYLKWPDFVDRLRIARRTNETMKQYDKMSREEKGAVKNGPAFVGGLVRSGRRRKENVDVRSLITLDVDAPDEHFLLTVDLMIGGYAYVVYSTHSHVLGSRSTA
;
A
#
# COMPACT_ATOMS: atom_id res chain seq x y z
N MET A 1 30.05 -39.71 10.41
CA MET A 1 29.61 -38.34 10.78
C MET A 1 29.28 -37.59 9.49
N GLN A 2 28.00 -37.52 9.13
CA GLN A 2 27.48 -36.54 8.16
C GLN A 2 26.15 -36.07 8.73
N LYS A 3 26.16 -34.87 9.33
CA LYS A 3 24.94 -34.18 9.74
C LYS A 3 24.27 -33.69 8.46
N ARG A 4 23.03 -34.11 8.21
CA ARG A 4 22.16 -33.50 7.23
C ARG A 4 21.47 -32.34 7.94
N ASP A 5 21.84 -31.12 7.57
CA ASP A 5 21.21 -29.92 8.07
C ASP A 5 19.86 -29.76 7.38
N ALA A 6 18.80 -29.81 8.18
CA ALA A 6 17.44 -29.52 7.78
C ALA A 6 17.27 -27.99 7.66
N ALA A 7 17.65 -27.43 6.50
CA ALA A 7 17.20 -26.11 6.13
C ALA A 7 15.81 -26.24 5.49
N GLY A 8 14.76 -26.01 6.28
CA GLY A 8 13.42 -25.80 5.77
C GLY A 8 13.48 -24.73 4.69
N GLN A 9 13.03 -25.08 3.49
CA GLN A 9 13.10 -24.23 2.32
C GLN A 9 12.08 -23.09 2.50
N GLY A 10 12.53 -22.01 3.15
CA GLY A 10 11.77 -20.77 3.24
C GLY A 10 11.38 -20.33 1.84
N ILE A 11 10.11 -19.94 1.68
CA ILE A 11 9.55 -19.48 0.41
C ILE A 11 10.47 -18.36 -0.11
N LYS A 12 11.17 -18.62 -1.23
CA LYS A 12 11.95 -17.58 -1.89
C LYS A 12 10.95 -16.56 -2.45
N PRO A 13 11.08 -15.25 -2.12
CA PRO A 13 10.23 -14.25 -2.72
C PRO A 13 10.40 -14.31 -4.24
N VAL A 14 9.28 -14.37 -4.96
CA VAL A 14 9.30 -14.22 -6.42
C VAL A 14 9.65 -12.76 -6.71
N ILE A 15 10.89 -12.49 -7.13
CA ILE A 15 11.31 -11.17 -7.57
C ILE A 15 11.04 -11.07 -9.07
N HIS A 16 10.10 -10.19 -9.45
CA HIS A 16 9.90 -9.82 -10.84
C HIS A 16 10.88 -8.69 -11.20
N GLU A 17 11.78 -8.96 -12.15
CA GLU A 17 12.72 -7.99 -12.72
C GLU A 17 12.06 -6.99 -13.70
N ALA A 18 10.80 -7.24 -14.06
CA ALA A 18 10.04 -6.38 -14.97
C ALA A 18 9.64 -5.07 -14.28
N GLU A 19 9.84 -3.95 -14.99
CA GLU A 19 9.38 -2.65 -14.51
C GLU A 19 7.86 -2.54 -14.62
N LEU A 20 7.25 -2.04 -13.55
CA LEU A 20 5.81 -1.83 -13.44
C LEU A 20 5.53 -0.34 -13.64
N PRO A 21 4.60 0.05 -14.53
CA PRO A 21 4.15 1.43 -14.61
C PRO A 21 3.35 1.75 -13.36
N ILE A 22 3.76 2.79 -12.63
CA ILE A 22 3.06 3.34 -11.47
C ILE A 22 2.88 4.84 -11.68
N SER A 23 1.64 5.31 -11.63
CA SER A 23 1.35 6.73 -11.77
C SER A 23 1.22 7.40 -10.41
N PHE A 24 1.97 8.47 -10.17
CA PHE A 24 1.96 9.23 -8.92
C PHE A 24 1.31 10.60 -9.08
N GLY A 25 0.54 11.01 -8.07
CA GLY A 25 -0.04 12.35 -7.96
C GLY A 25 0.21 12.93 -6.57
N ARG A 26 0.13 14.26 -6.44
CA ARG A 26 0.25 14.94 -5.14
C ARG A 26 -0.89 14.56 -4.18
N ASN A 27 -2.04 14.19 -4.75
CA ASN A 27 -3.19 13.66 -4.04
C ASN A 27 -4.17 12.97 -5.00
N ALA A 28 -5.24 12.38 -4.46
CA ALA A 28 -6.23 11.61 -5.23
C ALA A 28 -7.01 12.44 -6.28
N THR A 29 -7.02 13.76 -6.15
CA THR A 29 -7.69 14.71 -7.05
C THR A 29 -6.73 15.47 -7.95
N ASP A 30 -5.43 15.14 -7.93
CA ASP A 30 -4.44 15.83 -8.75
C ASP A 30 -4.79 15.73 -10.24
N ALA A 31 -4.50 16.82 -10.97
CA ALA A 31 -4.73 16.91 -12.41
C ALA A 31 -3.46 16.58 -13.21
N ASN A 32 -2.32 16.35 -12.54
CA ASN A 32 -1.02 16.08 -13.13
C ASN A 32 -0.37 14.84 -12.48
N TRP A 33 -0.80 13.66 -12.92
CA TRP A 33 -0.26 12.35 -12.58
C TRP A 33 0.94 12.05 -13.48
N LYS A 34 2.05 11.66 -12.88
CA LYS A 34 3.30 11.30 -13.58
C LYS A 34 3.50 9.80 -13.51
N VAL A 35 3.81 9.19 -14.65
CA VAL A 35 4.13 7.78 -14.74
C VAL A 35 5.61 7.60 -14.43
N GLU A 36 5.92 6.66 -13.55
CA GLU A 36 7.26 6.14 -13.32
C GLU A 36 7.24 4.63 -13.56
N TYR A 37 8.36 4.08 -14.05
CA TYR A 37 8.54 2.65 -14.25
C TYR A 37 9.47 2.17 -13.14
N LEU A 38 8.95 1.32 -12.24
CA LEU A 38 9.65 0.88 -11.04
C LEU A 38 9.71 -0.64 -10.99
N LYS A 39 10.82 -1.22 -10.55
CA LYS A 39 10.82 -2.62 -10.14
C LYS A 39 9.98 -2.76 -8.87
N TRP A 40 9.50 -3.99 -8.63
CA TRP A 40 8.70 -4.27 -7.44
C TRP A 40 9.39 -3.86 -6.11
N PRO A 41 10.69 -4.18 -5.87
CA PRO A 41 11.36 -3.78 -4.64
C PRO A 41 11.42 -2.26 -4.44
N ASP A 42 11.69 -1.49 -5.49
CA ASP A 42 11.75 -0.02 -5.42
C ASP A 42 10.38 0.57 -5.04
N PHE A 43 9.31 -0.02 -5.57
CA PHE A 43 7.95 0.37 -5.21
C PHE A 43 7.62 0.03 -3.75
N VAL A 44 8.02 -1.15 -3.26
CA VAL A 44 7.84 -1.56 -1.86
C VAL A 44 8.59 -0.61 -0.92
N ASP A 45 9.82 -0.23 -1.25
CA ASP A 45 10.60 0.71 -0.44
C ASP A 45 9.94 2.10 -0.37
N ARG A 46 9.29 2.53 -1.46
CA ARG A 46 8.51 3.79 -1.46
C ARG A 46 7.29 3.72 -0.55
N LEU A 47 6.57 2.59 -0.52
CA LEU A 47 5.42 2.39 0.36
C LEU A 47 5.81 2.26 1.83
N ARG A 48 7.04 1.83 2.12
CA ARG A 48 7.56 1.71 3.48
C ARG A 48 7.64 3.04 4.21
N ILE A 49 7.79 4.14 3.48
CA ILE A 49 7.90 5.48 4.04
C ILE A 49 6.50 6.06 4.26
N ALA A 50 5.97 5.91 5.47
CA ALA A 50 4.69 6.48 5.84
C ALA A 50 4.77 8.02 5.96
N ARG A 51 3.83 8.72 5.32
CA ARG A 51 3.62 10.16 5.55
C ARG A 51 3.16 10.37 6.99
N ARG A 52 3.84 11.26 7.71
CA ARG A 52 3.42 11.75 9.03
C ARG A 52 2.97 13.21 8.91
N THR A 53 1.96 13.55 9.69
CA THR A 53 1.39 14.89 9.81
C THR A 53 1.52 15.37 11.26
N ASN A 54 1.21 16.64 11.50
CA ASN A 54 1.55 17.29 12.76
C ASN A 54 0.52 17.05 13.88
N GLU A 55 -0.67 16.54 13.56
CA GLU A 55 -1.68 16.26 14.56
C GLU A 55 -1.36 14.99 15.36
N THR A 56 -1.70 15.03 16.64
CA THR A 56 -1.75 13.84 17.49
C THR A 56 -2.99 13.01 17.18
N MET A 57 -2.98 11.72 17.49
CA MET A 57 -4.18 10.87 17.33
C MET A 57 -5.39 11.42 18.09
N LYS A 58 -5.19 11.99 19.29
CA LYS A 58 -6.27 12.61 20.07
C LYS A 58 -6.90 13.82 19.38
N GLN A 59 -6.12 14.59 18.61
CA GLN A 59 -6.64 15.68 17.79
C GLN A 59 -7.33 15.13 16.55
N TYR A 60 -6.71 14.16 15.88
CA TYR A 60 -7.29 13.49 14.72
C TYR A 60 -8.66 12.88 15.04
N ASP A 61 -8.82 12.19 16.16
CA ASP A 61 -10.07 11.52 16.53
C ASP A 61 -11.25 12.48 16.69
N LYS A 62 -10.97 13.72 17.12
CA LYS A 62 -11.97 14.79 17.30
C LYS A 62 -12.35 15.50 16.00
N MET A 63 -11.59 15.31 14.92
CA MET A 63 -11.89 15.91 13.63
C MET A 63 -13.17 15.31 13.02
N SER A 64 -13.88 16.15 12.27
CA SER A 64 -14.97 15.71 11.40
C SER A 64 -14.49 14.73 10.33
N ARG A 65 -15.42 14.07 9.64
CA ARG A 65 -15.09 13.15 8.55
C ARG A 65 -14.37 13.90 7.41
N GLU A 66 -14.80 15.11 7.14
CA GLU A 66 -14.27 16.00 6.10
C GLU A 66 -12.85 16.43 6.45
N GLU A 67 -12.61 16.83 7.69
CA GLU A 67 -11.29 17.20 8.21
C GLU A 67 -10.32 16.03 8.18
N LYS A 68 -10.74 14.85 8.67
CA LYS A 68 -9.95 13.59 8.55
C LYS A 68 -9.63 13.31 7.09
N GLY A 69 -10.61 13.50 6.21
CA GLY A 69 -10.47 13.37 4.76
C GLY A 69 -9.43 14.31 4.17
N ALA A 70 -9.41 15.57 4.57
CA ALA A 70 -8.45 16.56 4.12
C ALA A 70 -7.03 16.27 4.65
N VAL A 71 -6.90 15.92 5.93
CA VAL A 71 -5.62 15.62 6.57
C VAL A 71 -4.97 14.38 5.96
N LYS A 72 -5.73 13.30 5.73
CA LYS A 72 -5.24 12.07 5.10
C LYS A 72 -4.91 12.25 3.62
N ASN A 73 -5.43 13.29 2.97
CA ASN A 73 -5.23 13.54 1.54
C ASN A 73 -3.79 13.99 1.27
N GLY A 74 -2.90 13.04 1.00
CA GLY A 74 -1.51 13.26 0.66
C GLY A 74 -1.14 12.57 -0.66
N PRO A 75 0.16 12.35 -0.91
CA PRO A 75 0.65 11.67 -2.10
C PRO A 75 -0.12 10.38 -2.39
N ALA A 76 -0.49 10.18 -3.64
CA ALA A 76 -1.31 9.07 -4.08
C ALA A 76 -0.65 8.38 -5.28
N PHE A 77 -0.99 7.12 -5.48
CA PHE A 77 -0.54 6.35 -6.64
C PHE A 77 -1.70 5.59 -7.29
N VAL A 78 -1.50 5.22 -8.55
CA VAL A 78 -2.28 4.23 -9.28
C VAL A 78 -1.29 3.19 -9.76
N GLY A 79 -1.52 1.92 -9.43
CA GLY A 79 -0.73 0.80 -9.93
C GLY A 79 -1.01 0.53 -11.40
N GLY A 80 -0.53 1.42 -12.25
CA GLY A 80 -0.83 1.44 -13.68
C GLY A 80 -0.51 2.77 -14.34
N LEU A 81 -0.84 2.87 -15.63
CA LEU A 81 -0.59 4.04 -16.46
C LEU A 81 -1.83 4.94 -16.50
N VAL A 82 -1.67 6.20 -16.08
CA VAL A 82 -2.67 7.27 -16.25
C VAL A 82 -2.26 8.15 -17.42
N ARG A 83 -3.01 8.10 -18.52
CA ARG A 83 -2.76 8.95 -19.70
C ARG A 83 -3.32 10.37 -19.50
N SER A 84 -2.78 11.31 -20.25
CA SER A 84 -3.24 12.72 -20.28
C SER A 84 -3.17 13.44 -18.93
N GLY A 85 -2.34 12.95 -18.00
CA GLY A 85 -2.05 13.60 -16.73
C GLY A 85 -3.17 13.59 -15.70
N ARG A 86 -4.41 13.21 -16.00
CA ARG A 86 -5.50 13.23 -15.02
C ARG A 86 -6.11 11.85 -14.80
N ARG A 87 -6.14 11.41 -13.54
CA ARG A 87 -6.82 10.16 -13.16
C ARG A 87 -8.33 10.28 -13.34
N ARG A 88 -8.84 9.62 -14.38
CA ARG A 88 -10.25 9.31 -14.62
C ARG A 88 -10.35 7.87 -15.12
N LYS A 89 -11.52 7.25 -15.05
CA LYS A 89 -11.70 5.84 -15.41
C LYS A 89 -11.25 5.58 -16.86
N GLU A 90 -11.61 6.49 -17.76
CA GLU A 90 -11.26 6.48 -19.19
C GLU A 90 -9.78 6.77 -19.48
N ASN A 91 -9.04 7.28 -18.49
CA ASN A 91 -7.62 7.64 -18.62
C ASN A 91 -6.69 6.61 -17.97
N VAL A 92 -7.21 5.54 -17.35
CA VAL A 92 -6.38 4.43 -16.86
C VAL A 92 -6.23 3.42 -17.99
N ASP A 93 -5.05 3.40 -18.61
CA ASP A 93 -4.77 2.61 -19.81
C ASP A 93 -4.27 1.19 -19.46
N VAL A 94 -3.47 1.09 -18.40
CA VAL A 94 -2.90 -0.16 -17.91
C VAL A 94 -3.17 -0.28 -16.41
N ARG A 95 -3.44 -1.49 -15.91
CA ARG A 95 -3.40 -1.83 -14.48
C ARG A 95 -2.34 -2.91 -14.27
N SER A 96 -1.27 -2.55 -13.57
CA SER A 96 -0.17 -3.42 -13.19
C SER A 96 -0.32 -3.97 -11.77
N LEU A 97 -1.08 -3.30 -10.90
CA LEU A 97 -1.35 -3.71 -9.53
C LEU A 97 -2.84 -3.71 -9.19
N ILE A 98 -3.20 -4.52 -8.20
CA ILE A 98 -4.47 -4.47 -7.49
C ILE A 98 -4.20 -3.83 -6.12
N THR A 99 -4.97 -2.80 -5.78
CA THR A 99 -4.93 -2.15 -4.46
C THR A 99 -6.25 -2.41 -3.73
N LEU A 100 -6.18 -3.01 -2.55
CA LEU A 100 -7.33 -3.32 -1.71
C LEU A 100 -7.26 -2.45 -0.45
N ASP A 101 -8.41 -1.93 0.00
CA ASP A 101 -8.52 -1.18 1.24
C ASP A 101 -9.23 -2.03 2.29
N VAL A 102 -8.73 -2.01 3.53
CA VAL A 102 -9.22 -2.84 4.62
C VAL A 102 -9.43 -1.95 5.85
N ASP A 103 -10.68 -1.58 6.10
CA ASP A 103 -11.06 -0.67 7.17
C ASP A 103 -11.07 -1.32 8.56
N ALA A 104 -11.34 -2.62 8.63
CA ALA A 104 -11.50 -3.38 9.88
C ALA A 104 -10.89 -4.78 9.78
N PRO A 105 -9.55 -4.90 9.70
CA PRO A 105 -8.89 -6.19 9.75
C PRO A 105 -9.05 -6.82 11.15
N ASP A 106 -9.35 -8.11 11.19
CA ASP A 106 -9.33 -8.90 12.43
C ASP A 106 -7.91 -9.41 12.74
N GLU A 107 -7.75 -10.13 13.85
CA GLU A 107 -6.46 -10.69 14.29
C GLU A 107 -5.91 -11.78 13.35
N HIS A 108 -6.74 -12.37 12.50
CA HIS A 108 -6.36 -13.40 11.53
C HIS A 108 -6.12 -12.82 10.13
N PHE A 109 -6.27 -11.51 9.94
CA PHE A 109 -6.18 -10.87 8.63
C PHE A 109 -4.85 -11.18 7.92
N LEU A 110 -3.72 -11.03 8.59
CA LEU A 110 -2.41 -11.29 7.97
C LEU A 110 -2.22 -12.76 7.61
N LEU A 111 -2.73 -13.69 8.43
CA LEU A 111 -2.72 -15.12 8.11
C LEU A 111 -3.60 -15.40 6.89
N THR A 112 -4.79 -14.80 6.82
CA THR A 112 -5.70 -14.92 5.67
C THR A 112 -5.04 -14.40 4.40
N VAL A 113 -4.36 -13.26 4.45
CA VAL A 113 -3.62 -12.71 3.31
C VAL A 113 -2.53 -13.70 2.84
N ASP A 114 -1.73 -14.22 3.74
CA ASP A 114 -0.67 -15.18 3.41
C ASP A 114 -1.24 -16.48 2.78
N LEU A 115 -2.33 -17.01 3.34
CA LEU A 115 -3.00 -18.21 2.82
C LEU A 115 -3.63 -17.99 1.44
N MET A 116 -4.23 -16.82 1.20
CA MET A 116 -5.01 -16.55 -0.02
C MET A 116 -4.13 -16.04 -1.17
N ILE A 117 -3.11 -15.23 -0.88
CA ILE A 117 -2.28 -14.57 -1.90
C ILE A 117 -0.78 -14.69 -1.67
N GLY A 118 -0.31 -15.54 -0.75
CA GLY A 118 1.12 -15.75 -0.46
C GLY A 118 1.94 -16.27 -1.64
N GLY A 119 1.29 -16.80 -2.68
CA GLY A 119 1.92 -17.17 -3.96
C GLY A 119 2.25 -16.00 -4.88
N TYR A 120 1.84 -14.77 -4.54
CA TYR A 120 2.04 -13.57 -5.35
C TYR A 120 2.97 -12.57 -4.66
N ALA A 121 3.51 -11.62 -5.43
CA ALA A 121 4.14 -10.44 -4.84
C ALA A 121 3.06 -9.52 -4.25
N TYR A 122 3.09 -9.32 -2.92
CA TYR A 122 2.16 -8.43 -2.23
C TYR A 122 2.87 -7.64 -1.11
N VAL A 123 2.23 -6.56 -0.68
CA VAL A 123 2.63 -5.79 0.50
C VAL A 123 1.38 -5.35 1.24
N VAL A 124 1.44 -5.40 2.56
CA VAL A 124 0.42 -4.83 3.46
C VAL A 124 1.06 -3.66 4.19
N TYR A 125 0.42 -2.51 4.16
CA TYR A 125 0.88 -1.32 4.87
C TYR A 125 -0.30 -0.60 5.51
N SER A 126 -0.05 -0.01 6.67
CA SER A 126 -1.08 0.73 7.42
C SER A 126 -1.37 2.08 6.79
N THR A 127 -2.62 2.56 6.91
CA THR A 127 -3.02 3.91 6.52
C THR A 127 -2.94 4.89 7.70
N HIS A 128 -3.24 6.17 7.42
CA HIS A 128 -3.10 7.30 8.34
C HIS A 128 -3.72 7.09 9.73
N SER A 129 -4.86 6.42 9.82
CA SER A 129 -5.62 6.24 11.06
C SER A 129 -5.18 5.02 11.89
N HIS A 130 -4.16 4.29 11.45
CA HIS A 130 -3.69 3.13 12.21
C HIS A 130 -2.89 3.55 13.44
N VAL A 131 -3.20 2.94 14.58
CA VAL A 131 -2.51 3.15 15.85
C VAL A 131 -1.99 1.80 16.33
N LEU A 132 -0.70 1.75 16.69
CA LEU A 132 -0.11 0.56 17.30
C LEU A 132 -0.76 0.34 18.68
N GLY A 133 -1.46 -0.78 18.89
CA GLY A 133 -1.88 -1.21 20.22
C GLY A 133 -3.22 -0.71 20.76
N SER A 134 -4.19 -0.30 19.94
CA SER A 134 -5.55 -0.06 20.46
C SER A 134 -6.69 -0.37 19.48
N ARG A 135 -7.17 -1.61 19.51
CA ARG A 135 -8.62 -1.95 19.50
C ARG A 135 -8.85 -3.16 20.40
N SER A 136 -8.51 -3.00 21.68
CA SER A 136 -9.15 -3.77 22.75
C SER A 136 -9.99 -2.79 23.53
N THR A 137 -11.26 -2.67 23.15
CA THR A 137 -12.28 -2.05 24.00
C THR A 137 -13.35 -3.09 24.21
N ALA A 138 -13.35 -3.61 25.44
CA ALA A 138 -14.43 -4.23 26.21
C ALA A 138 -15.44 -5.12 25.48
#